data_AF-A0A3D3PGE0-F1
#
_entry.id   AF-A0A3D3PGE0-F1
#
_cell.length_a   1.000
_cell.length_b   1.000
_cell.length_c   1.000
_cell.angle_alpha   90.00
_cell.angle_beta   90.00
_cell.angle_gamma   90.00
#
_symmetry.space_group_name_H-M   'P 1'
#
loop_
_entity.id
_entity.type
_entity.pdbx_description
1 polymer ?
#
loop_
_entity_poly.entity_id
_entity_poly.type
_entity_poly.pdbx_seq_one_letter_code
_entity_poly.pdbx_strand_id
1 'polypeptide(L)'
;AIVYTHAKHNLRSFISQRKRWASKAVKYKDKKIVGLGVFMWLTNVFFCLNVLLGFYEPYYWQIAALSLVFKFIAELTFLIPVTLFAKRSELLVFVPILSIIHIFYIIYIGLVGTTGKYIWKGRLVR
;
A
#
# COMPACT_ATOMS: atom_id res chain seq x y z
N ALA A 1 -15.37 -19.48 5.01
CA ALA A 1 -15.88 -19.43 3.62
C ALA A 1 -14.82 -18.81 2.73
N ILE A 2 -14.48 -19.46 1.60
CA ILE A 2 -13.56 -18.90 0.58
C ILE A 2 -14.44 -18.35 -0.55
N VAL A 3 -14.29 -17.08 -0.89
CA VAL A 3 -15.06 -16.41 -1.94
C VAL A 3 -14.11 -16.01 -3.07
N TYR A 4 -14.39 -16.46 -4.28
CA TYR A 4 -13.61 -16.10 -5.46
C TYR A 4 -14.09 -14.77 -6.02
N THR A 5 -13.16 -13.86 -6.32
CA THR A 5 -13.47 -12.56 -6.93
C THR A 5 -12.64 -12.38 -8.20
N HIS A 6 -13.29 -11.92 -9.27
CA HIS A 6 -12.59 -11.64 -10.52
C HIS A 6 -11.76 -10.36 -10.40
N ALA A 7 -10.55 -10.39 -10.96
CA ALA A 7 -9.74 -9.19 -11.14
C ALA A 7 -10.49 -8.20 -12.05
N LYS A 8 -10.38 -6.90 -11.74
CA LYS A 8 -10.96 -5.85 -12.58
C LYS A 8 -10.22 -5.78 -13.91
N HIS A 9 -10.97 -5.74 -15.01
CA HIS A 9 -10.41 -5.78 -16.37
C HIS A 9 -9.57 -4.54 -16.73
N ASN A 10 -9.86 -3.37 -16.13
CA ASN A 10 -9.23 -2.10 -16.49
C ASN A 10 -8.50 -1.46 -15.31
N LEU A 11 -7.31 -0.88 -15.56
CA LEU A 11 -6.50 -0.17 -14.57
C LEU A 11 -7.26 0.99 -13.91
N ARG A 12 -8.06 1.75 -14.69
CA ARG A 12 -8.94 2.81 -14.16
C ARG A 12 -9.94 2.26 -13.12
N SER A 13 -10.51 1.09 -13.40
CA SER A 13 -11.47 0.44 -12.51
C SER A 13 -10.81 -0.10 -11.24
N PHE A 14 -9.56 -0.58 -11.34
CA PHE A 14 -8.73 -0.98 -10.19
C PHE A 14 -8.41 0.21 -9.28
N ILE A 15 -7.91 1.31 -9.84
CA ILE A 15 -7.57 2.53 -9.09
C ILE A 15 -8.82 3.11 -8.41
N SER A 16 -9.96 3.16 -9.10
CA SER A 16 -11.23 3.61 -8.51
C SER A 16 -11.66 2.74 -7.31
N GLN A 17 -11.46 1.42 -7.37
CA GLN A 17 -11.72 0.54 -6.23
C GLN A 17 -10.80 0.81 -5.04
N ARG A 18 -9.52 1.06 -5.30
CA ARG A 18 -8.51 1.30 -4.26
C ARG A 18 -8.65 2.66 -3.59
N LYS A 19 -9.01 3.69 -4.38
CA LYS A 19 -9.42 5.00 -3.87
C LYS A 19 -10.59 4.88 -2.88
N ARG A 20 -11.58 4.02 -3.17
CA ARG A 20 -12.71 3.76 -2.25
C ARG A 20 -12.29 3.10 -0.96
N TRP A 21 -11.39 2.14 -1.01
CA TRP A 21 -10.89 1.45 0.19
C TRP A 21 -10.12 2.40 1.09
N ALA A 22 -9.25 3.23 0.52
CA ALA A 22 -8.53 4.27 1.27
C ALA A 22 -9.50 5.29 1.91
N SER A 23 -10.48 5.79 1.16
CA SER A 23 -11.46 6.76 1.69
C SER A 23 -12.35 6.18 2.80
N LYS A 24 -12.72 4.89 2.72
CA LYS A 24 -13.43 4.21 3.80
C LYS A 24 -12.53 3.94 5.00
N ALA A 25 -11.26 3.61 4.76
CA ALA A 25 -10.31 3.30 5.83
C ALA A 25 -10.10 4.49 6.77
N VAL A 26 -10.11 5.72 6.25
CA VAL A 26 -10.00 6.95 7.05
C VAL A 26 -11.25 7.20 7.91
N LYS A 27 -12.42 6.64 7.55
CA LYS A 27 -13.69 6.83 8.25
C LYS A 27 -14.01 5.71 9.25
N TYR A 28 -13.07 4.80 9.55
CA TYR A 28 -13.31 3.76 10.55
C TYR A 28 -13.47 4.35 11.97
N LYS A 29 -14.42 3.81 12.74
CA LYS A 29 -14.64 4.21 14.15
C LYS A 29 -13.40 3.97 15.02
N ASP A 30 -12.68 2.89 14.75
CA ASP A 30 -11.47 2.55 15.49
C ASP A 30 -10.27 3.36 14.97
N LYS A 31 -9.87 4.35 15.77
CA LYS A 31 -8.73 5.23 15.46
C LYS A 31 -7.40 4.48 15.39
N LYS A 32 -7.28 3.29 16.00
CA LYS A 32 -6.05 2.47 15.94
C LYS A 32 -5.81 1.96 14.53
N ILE A 33 -6.87 1.52 13.84
CA ILE A 33 -6.80 1.02 12.46
C ILE A 33 -6.42 2.16 11.51
N VAL A 34 -7.02 3.34 11.71
CA VAL A 34 -6.68 4.54 10.94
C VAL A 34 -5.22 4.93 11.18
N GLY A 35 -4.78 4.95 12.44
CA GLY A 35 -3.40 5.26 12.83
C GLY A 35 -2.39 4.29 12.23
N LEU A 36 -2.68 2.99 12.22
CA LEU A 36 -1.84 1.98 11.56
C LEU A 36 -1.72 2.24 10.05
N GLY A 37 -2.82 2.57 9.38
CA GLY A 37 -2.81 2.92 7.96
C GLY A 37 -1.99 4.18 7.65
N VAL A 38 -2.12 5.21 8.49
CA VAL A 38 -1.32 6.44 8.39
C VAL A 38 0.15 6.16 8.67
N PHE A 39 0.47 5.35 9.67
CA PHE A 39 1.84 4.93 9.98
C PHE A 39 2.47 4.21 8.78
N MET A 40 1.78 3.22 8.20
CA MET A 40 2.26 2.53 6.99
C MET A 40 2.47 3.49 5.82
N TRP A 41 1.58 4.47 5.63
CA TRP A 41 1.74 5.49 4.61
C TRP A 41 2.97 6.37 4.86
N LEU A 42 3.14 6.86 6.10
CA LEU A 42 4.29 7.66 6.51
C LEU A 42 5.61 6.93 6.30
N THR A 43 5.69 5.63 6.62
CA THR A 43 6.91 4.83 6.38
C THR A 43 7.31 4.83 4.90
N ASN A 44 6.34 4.76 3.97
CA ASN A 44 6.64 4.83 2.54
C ASN A 44 7.09 6.23 2.11
N VAL A 45 6.49 7.29 2.67
CA VAL A 45 6.93 8.68 2.43
C VAL A 45 8.34 8.90 2.96
N PHE A 46 8.64 8.46 4.19
CA PHE A 46 9.96 8.53 4.79
C PHE A 46 11.00 7.78 3.96
N PHE A 47 10.68 6.61 3.41
CA PHE A 47 11.58 5.92 2.50
C PHE A 47 11.93 6.79 1.28
N CYS A 48 10.94 7.39 0.61
CA CYS A 48 11.19 8.28 -0.52
C CYS A 48 12.03 9.50 -0.12
N LEU A 49 11.77 10.10 1.05
CA LEU A 49 12.57 11.23 1.55
C LEU A 49 14.02 10.83 1.83
N ASN A 50 14.27 9.67 2.45
CA ASN A 50 15.64 9.20 2.70
C ASN A 50 16.40 8.92 1.40
N VAL A 51 15.74 8.40 0.37
CA VAL A 51 16.36 8.23 -0.95
C VAL A 51 16.74 9.58 -1.56
N LEU A 52 15.88 10.60 -1.45
CA LEU A 52 16.17 11.94 -1.96
C LEU A 52 17.31 12.62 -1.18
N LEU A 53 17.32 12.50 0.15
CA LEU A 53 18.39 13.03 1.00
C LEU A 53 19.70 12.26 0.82
N GLY A 54 19.63 11.01 0.39
CA GLY A 54 20.80 10.19 0.05
C GLY A 54 21.67 10.79 -1.05
N PHE A 55 21.10 11.58 -1.96
CA PHE A 55 21.90 12.29 -2.97
C PHE A 55 22.77 13.40 -2.37
N TYR A 56 22.42 13.91 -1.19
CA TYR A 56 23.21 14.91 -0.46
C TYR A 56 24.19 14.26 0.50
N GLU A 57 23.75 13.24 1.25
CA GLU A 57 24.56 12.55 2.26
C GLU A 57 24.37 11.03 2.17
N PRO A 58 25.44 10.25 1.87
CA PRO A 58 25.38 8.80 1.71
C PRO A 58 24.79 8.03 2.91
N TYR A 59 24.87 8.59 4.12
CA TYR A 59 24.27 8.01 5.32
C TYR A 59 22.77 7.70 5.16
N TYR A 60 22.00 8.55 4.47
CA TYR A 60 20.57 8.32 4.27
C TYR A 60 20.26 7.14 3.34
N TRP A 61 21.18 6.74 2.47
CA TRP A 61 21.03 5.50 1.68
C TRP A 61 21.04 4.26 2.57
N GLN A 62 21.85 4.24 3.62
CA GLN A 62 21.90 3.14 4.58
C GLN A 62 20.58 3.04 5.34
N ILE A 63 20.02 4.18 5.78
CA ILE A 63 18.71 4.24 6.45
C ILE A 63 17.59 3.80 5.50
N ALA A 64 17.61 4.23 4.24
CA ALA A 64 16.63 3.83 3.24
C ALA A 64 16.69 2.32 2.98
N ALA A 65 17.89 1.76 2.81
CA ALA A 65 18.08 0.32 2.61
C ALA A 65 17.59 -0.49 3.82
N LEU A 66 17.93 -0.07 5.04
CA LEU A 66 17.47 -0.72 6.27
C LEU A 66 15.94 -0.69 6.38
N SER A 67 15.33 0.47 6.10
CA SER A 67 13.87 0.64 6.11
C SER A 67 13.17 -0.26 5.07
N LEU A 68 13.77 -0.42 3.88
CA LEU A 68 13.26 -1.31 2.85
C LEU A 68 13.29 -2.78 3.30
N VAL A 69 14.40 -3.21 3.89
CA VAL A 69 14.56 -4.59 4.39
C VAL A 69 13.53 -4.88 5.49
N PHE A 70 13.39 -4.00 6.48
CA PHE A 70 12.39 -4.15 7.53
C PHE A 70 10.96 -4.20 6.97
N LYS A 71 10.64 -3.30 6.03
CA LYS A 71 9.33 -3.29 5.35
C LYS A 71 9.09 -4.62 4.64
N PHE A 72 10.08 -5.11 3.90
CA PHE A 72 9.98 -6.36 3.14
C PHE A 72 9.76 -7.57 4.05
N ILE A 73 10.50 -7.67 5.16
CA ILE A 73 10.33 -8.74 6.15
C ILE A 73 8.93 -8.69 6.78
N ALA A 74 8.43 -7.50 7.12
CA ALA A 74 7.09 -7.33 7.66
C ALA A 74 6.00 -7.76 6.65
N GLU A 75 6.18 -7.41 5.38
CA GLU A 75 5.26 -7.79 4.29
C GLU A 75 5.26 -9.31 4.08
N LEU A 76 6.44 -9.95 4.09
CA LEU A 76 6.58 -11.40 3.97
C LEU A 76 5.97 -12.15 5.16
N THR A 77 6.25 -11.72 6.39
CA THR A 77 5.67 -12.35 7.59
C THR A 77 4.14 -12.37 7.55
N PHE A 78 3.52 -11.34 6.95
CA PHE A 78 2.08 -11.29 6.74
C PHE A 78 1.61 -12.11 5.53
N LEU A 79 2.32 -12.07 4.39
CA LEU A 79 1.92 -12.73 3.14
C LEU A 79 2.13 -14.25 3.15
N ILE A 80 3.18 -14.76 3.80
CA ILE A 80 3.49 -16.19 3.86
C ILE A 80 2.29 -17.00 4.40
N PRO A 81 1.73 -16.74 5.59
CA PRO A 81 0.60 -17.53 6.10
C PRO A 81 -0.64 -17.39 5.22
N VAL A 82 -0.87 -16.21 4.63
CA VAL A 82 -2.03 -15.95 3.76
C VAL A 82 -1.93 -16.72 2.44
N THR A 83 -0.75 -16.73 1.81
CA THR A 83 -0.50 -17.43 0.54
C THR A 83 -0.45 -18.95 0.72
N LEU A 84 0.07 -19.43 1.86
CA LEU A 84 -0.02 -20.84 2.25
C LEU A 84 -1.48 -21.28 2.44
N PHE A 85 -2.27 -20.49 3.18
CA PHE A 85 -3.71 -20.74 3.35
C PHE A 85 -4.45 -20.75 2.00
N ALA A 86 -4.09 -19.83 1.09
CA ALA A 86 -4.68 -19.73 -0.23
C ALA A 86 -4.12 -20.75 -1.25
N LYS A 87 -3.11 -21.58 -0.88
CA LYS A 87 -2.36 -22.48 -1.78
C LYS A 87 -1.82 -21.78 -3.04
N ARG A 88 -1.30 -20.55 -2.88
CA ARG A 88 -0.78 -19.68 -3.95
C ARG A 88 0.60 -19.10 -3.60
N SER A 89 1.51 -19.93 -3.12
CA SER A 89 2.88 -19.53 -2.75
C SER A 89 3.70 -18.97 -3.93
N GLU A 90 3.36 -19.34 -5.16
CA GLU A 90 3.99 -18.82 -6.39
C GLU A 90 3.91 -17.28 -6.50
N LEU A 91 2.91 -16.66 -5.87
CA LEU A 91 2.75 -15.20 -5.86
C LEU A 91 3.85 -14.49 -5.04
N LEU A 92 4.54 -15.22 -4.15
CA LEU A 92 5.62 -14.66 -3.32
C LEU A 92 6.82 -14.20 -4.16
N VAL A 93 7.04 -14.79 -5.34
CA VAL A 93 8.12 -14.40 -6.26
C VAL A 93 7.94 -12.97 -6.78
N PHE A 94 6.70 -12.50 -6.89
CA PHE A 94 6.41 -11.15 -7.35
C PHE A 94 6.56 -10.09 -6.26
N VAL A 95 6.64 -10.49 -4.98
CA VAL A 95 6.66 -9.56 -3.84
C VAL A 95 7.81 -8.55 -3.93
N PRO A 96 9.07 -8.90 -4.25
CA PRO A 96 10.15 -7.90 -4.34
C PRO A 96 9.87 -6.77 -5.34
N ILE A 97 9.36 -7.14 -6.53
CA ILE A 97 9.01 -6.18 -7.59
C ILE A 97 7.79 -5.36 -7.16
N LEU A 98 6.77 -6.02 -6.61
CA LEU A 98 5.56 -5.36 -6.14
C LEU A 98 5.83 -4.41 -4.97
N SER A 99 6.73 -4.75 -4.05
CA SER A 99 7.06 -3.94 -2.88
C SER A 99 7.66 -2.59 -3.28
N ILE A 100 8.44 -2.55 -4.37
CA ILE A 100 8.99 -1.30 -4.93
C ILE A 100 7.86 -0.47 -5.56
N ILE A 101 7.05 -1.07 -6.44
CA ILE A 101 5.92 -0.39 -7.08
C ILE A 101 4.92 0.10 -6.03
N HIS A 102 4.72 -0.67 -4.96
CA HIS A 102 3.82 -0.35 -3.86
C HIS A 102 4.22 0.92 -3.13
N ILE A 103 5.49 1.28 -3.05
CA ILE A 103 5.93 2.51 -2.37
C ILE A 103 5.26 3.71 -3.04
N PHE A 104 5.46 3.87 -4.35
CA PHE A 104 4.89 4.96 -5.14
C PHE A 104 3.35 4.90 -5.16
N TYR A 105 2.81 3.70 -5.34
CA TYR A 105 1.38 3.49 -5.40
C TYR A 105 0.67 3.82 -4.06
N ILE A 106 1.23 3.44 -2.92
CA ILE A 106 0.67 3.73 -1.58
C ILE A 106 0.68 5.23 -1.32
N ILE A 107 1.77 5.92 -1.69
CA ILE A 107 1.86 7.37 -1.55
C ILE A 107 0.73 8.05 -2.34
N TYR A 108 0.56 7.66 -3.62
CA TYR A 108 -0.48 8.19 -4.48
C TYR A 108 -1.91 7.91 -3.96
N ILE A 109 -2.20 6.65 -3.59
CA ILE A 109 -3.53 6.27 -3.09
C ILE A 109 -3.83 6.90 -1.74
N GLY A 110 -2.85 7.12 -0.87
CA GLY A 110 -3.04 7.83 0.40
C GLY A 110 -3.48 9.27 0.18
N LEU A 111 -2.82 10.01 -0.73
CA LEU A 111 -3.20 11.37 -1.09
C LEU A 111 -4.62 11.44 -1.67
N VAL A 112 -4.88 10.60 -2.68
CA VAL A 112 -6.16 10.59 -3.41
C VAL A 112 -7.32 10.02 -2.58
N GLY A 113 -7.02 9.11 -1.65
CA GLY A 113 -7.99 8.51 -0.73
C GLY A 113 -8.45 9.48 0.35
N THR A 114 -7.57 10.39 0.78
CA THR A 114 -7.86 11.42 1.80
C THR A 114 -8.77 12.51 1.24
N THR A 115 -8.70 12.79 -0.07
CA THR A 115 -9.50 13.87 -0.70
C THR A 115 -11.02 13.60 -0.66
N GLY A 116 -11.49 12.41 -0.31
CA GLY A 116 -12.92 12.08 -0.10
C GLY A 116 -13.80 12.08 -1.34
N LYS A 117 -13.44 12.83 -2.39
CA LYS A 117 -14.17 12.98 -3.65
C LYS A 117 -13.90 11.78 -4.55
N TYR A 118 -14.85 10.84 -4.68
CA TYR A 118 -14.78 9.78 -5.67
C TYR A 118 -16.11 9.56 -6.39
N ILE A 119 -16.03 9.14 -7.65
CA ILE A 119 -17.20 8.83 -8.47
C ILE A 119 -17.58 7.37 -8.22
N TRP A 120 -18.80 7.13 -7.75
CA TRP A 120 -19.37 5.81 -7.52
C TRP A 120 -20.63 5.60 -8.34
N LYS A 121 -20.60 4.64 -9.28
CA LYS A 121 -21.75 4.32 -10.16
C LYS A 121 -22.41 5.59 -10.75
N GLY A 122 -21.61 6.53 -11.26
CA GLY A 122 -22.09 7.79 -11.84
C GLY A 122 -22.42 8.91 -10.85
N ARG A 123 -22.27 8.70 -9.54
CA ARG A 123 -22.54 9.72 -8.50
C ARG A 123 -21.23 10.22 -7.89
N LEU A 124 -21.11 11.52 -7.70
CA LEU A 124 -19.98 12.11 -6.97
C LEU A 124 -20.25 11.99 -5.47
N VAL A 125 -19.52 11.10 -4.81
CA VAL A 125 -19.56 10.93 -3.35
C VAL A 125 -18.54 11.91 -2.76
N ARG A 126 -19.02 12.85 -1.94
CA ARG A 126 -18.19 13.79 -1.17
C ARG A 126 -17.99 13.26 0.25
#